data_AF-A0A265Q2W8-F1
#
_entry.id   AF-A0A265Q2W8-F1
#
_cell.length_a   1.000
_cell.length_b   1.000
_cell.length_c   1.000
_cell.angle_alpha   90.00
_cell.angle_beta   90.00
_cell.angle_gamma   90.00
#
_symmetry.space_group_name_H-M   'P 1'
#
loop_
_entity.id
_entity.type
_entity.pdbx_description
1 polymer ?
#
loop_
_entity_poly.entity_id
_entity_poly.type
_entity_poly.pdbx_seq_one_letter_code
_entity_poly.pdbx_strand_id
1 'polypeptide(L)' 'MDIALMIFNHYKGLQITFPTRFLSSEYVKWQVCHEYDGNNIKNLAIKYDYSERWIRNMIVQGRE' A
#
# COMPACT_ATOMS: atom_id res chain seq x y z
N MET A 1 16.86 2.29 15.51
CA MET A 1 16.82 1.07 16.34
C MET A 1 15.53 0.98 17.15
N ASP A 2 14.89 2.11 17.44
CA ASP A 2 13.79 2.24 18.40
C ASP A 2 12.48 1.56 17.97
N ILE A 3 12.14 1.63 16.68
CA ILE A 3 10.90 1.03 16.15
C ILE A 3 10.91 -0.50 16.30
N ALA A 4 12.04 -1.13 16.00
CA ALA A 4 12.19 -2.58 16.11
C ALA A 4 12.05 -3.06 17.57
N LEU A 5 12.61 -2.31 18.52
CA LEU A 5 12.48 -2.59 19.96
C LEU A 5 11.05 -2.37 20.47
N MET A 6 10.34 -1.36 19.96
CA MET A 6 8.91 -1.18 20.26
C MET A 6 8.09 -2.37 19.78
N ILE A 7 8.26 -2.78 18.52
CA ILE A 7 7.55 -3.95 17.96
C ILE A 7 7.89 -5.20 18.79
N PHE A 8 9.16 -5.42 19.11
CA PHE A 8 9.57 -6.54 19.96
C PHE A 8 8.87 -6.52 21.32
N ASN A 9 8.82 -5.38 22.01
CA ASN A 9 8.17 -5.30 23.32
C ASN A 9 6.66 -5.53 23.26
N HIS A 10 5.98 -5.06 22.21
CA HIS A 10 4.54 -5.22 22.05
C HIS A 10 4.12 -6.63 21.61
N TYR A 11 4.95 -7.32 20.83
CA TYR A 11 4.57 -8.58 20.20
C TYR A 11 5.43 -9.79 20.63
N LYS A 12 6.39 -9.62 21.56
CA LYS A 12 7.18 -10.76 22.10
C LYS A 12 6.26 -11.85 22.65
N GLY A 13 6.51 -13.09 22.24
CA GLY A 13 5.71 -14.26 22.64
C GLY A 13 4.48 -14.52 21.76
N LEU A 14 4.18 -13.65 20.78
CA LEU A 14 3.13 -13.86 19.78
C LEU A 14 3.74 -14.19 18.41
N GLN A 15 3.06 -15.03 17.63
CA GLN A 15 3.40 -15.24 16.23
C GLN A 15 2.52 -14.33 15.36
N ILE A 16 3.12 -13.30 14.77
CA ILE A 16 2.42 -12.40 13.83
C ILE A 16 2.50 -12.99 12.43
N THR A 17 1.35 -13.32 11.85
CA THR A 17 1.26 -13.69 10.43
C THR A 17 0.79 -12.48 9.63
N PHE A 18 1.67 -11.95 8.78
CA PHE A 18 1.28 -10.88 7.88
C PHE A 18 0.48 -11.44 6.70
N PRO A 19 -0.64 -10.79 6.33
CA PRO A 19 -1.34 -11.14 5.11
C PRO A 19 -0.46 -10.80 3.90
N THR A 20 -0.63 -11.55 2.81
CA THR A 20 0.06 -11.30 1.54
C THR A 20 -0.19 -9.88 1.00
N ARG A 21 -1.31 -9.26 1.42
CA ARG A 21 -1.62 -7.84 1.17
C ARG A 21 -1.83 -7.13 2.49
N PHE A 22 -0.83 -6.35 2.90
CA PHE A 22 -0.85 -5.58 4.15
C PHE A 22 -1.77 -4.35 4.06
N LEU A 23 -1.86 -3.75 2.87
CA LEU A 23 -2.71 -2.59 2.62
C LEU A 23 -4.04 -3.04 2.01
N SER A 24 -5.15 -2.49 2.52
CA SER A 24 -6.45 -2.67 1.87
C SER A 24 -6.42 -2.06 0.48
N SER A 25 -7.04 -2.73 -0.49
CA SER A 25 -7.17 -2.20 -1.84
C SER A 25 -7.87 -0.83 -1.88
N GLU A 26 -8.77 -0.57 -0.93
CA GLU A 26 -9.45 0.73 -0.80
C GLU A 26 -8.49 1.83 -0.34
N TYR A 27 -7.62 1.51 0.62
CA TYR A 27 -6.59 2.43 1.08
C TYR A 27 -5.61 2.77 -0.05
N VAL A 28 -5.18 1.75 -0.81
CA VAL A 28 -4.29 1.96 -1.97
C VAL A 28 -4.98 2.74 -3.07
N LYS A 29 -6.30 2.58 -3.28
CA LYS A 29 -7.05 3.41 -4.24
C LYS A 29 -7.04 4.88 -3.83
N TRP A 30 -7.35 5.17 -2.56
CA TRP A 30 -7.39 6.52 -2.02
C TRP A 30 -6.02 7.21 -2.09
N GLN A 31 -5.05 6.64 -1.38
CA GLN A 31 -3.73 6.30 -1.89
C GLN A 31 -3.22 6.98 -3.17
N VAL A 32 -3.37 6.17 -4.21
CA VAL A 32 -3.01 6.41 -5.59
C VAL A 32 -3.75 7.62 -6.15
N CYS A 33 -5.06 7.79 -5.92
CA CYS A 33 -5.79 8.97 -6.40
C CYS A 33 -5.25 10.28 -5.81
N HIS A 34 -4.81 10.28 -4.56
CA HIS A 34 -4.26 11.46 -3.90
C HIS A 34 -2.82 11.79 -4.34
N GLU A 35 -1.97 10.78 -4.59
CA GLU A 35 -0.59 10.96 -5.08
C GLU A 35 -0.48 11.04 -6.62
N TYR A 36 -1.59 10.95 -7.35
CA TYR A 36 -1.58 10.89 -8.81
C TYR A 36 -1.54 12.28 -9.46
N ASP A 37 -0.33 12.71 -9.84
CA ASP A 37 -0.09 13.96 -10.59
C ASP A 37 -0.13 13.80 -12.12
N GLY A 38 -0.64 12.68 -12.66
CA GLY A 38 -0.77 12.46 -14.10
C GLY A 38 0.39 11.71 -14.77
N ASN A 39 1.61 11.77 -14.22
CA ASN A 39 2.78 11.08 -14.79
C ASN A 39 3.41 10.02 -13.87
N ASN A 40 2.83 9.79 -12.68
CA ASN A 40 3.46 9.01 -11.60
C ASN A 40 3.04 7.53 -11.54
N ILE A 41 2.36 7.01 -12.57
CA ILE A 41 1.78 5.64 -12.57
C ILE A 41 2.84 4.57 -12.33
N LYS A 42 4.03 4.71 -12.94
CA LYS A 42 5.14 3.75 -12.82
C LYS A 42 5.68 3.68 -11.39
N ASN A 43 5.87 4.83 -10.75
CA ASN A 43 6.37 4.86 -9.38
C ASN A 43 5.32 4.32 -8.40
N LEU A 44 4.04 4.61 -8.63
CA LEU A 44 2.94 4.06 -7.81
C LEU A 44 2.83 2.54 -7.98
N ALA A 45 2.99 2.02 -9.20
CA ALA A 45 3.03 0.59 -9.48
C ALA A 45 4.15 -0.12 -8.69
N ILE A 46 5.36 0.45 -8.69
CA ILE A 46 6.50 -0.09 -7.95
C ILE A 46 6.30 0.04 -6.43
N LYS A 47 5.80 1.18 -5.96
CA LYS A 47 5.62 1.46 -4.53
C LYS A 47 4.59 0.55 -3.86
N TYR A 48 3.50 0.23 -4.58
CA TYR A 48 2.42 -0.60 -4.04
C TYR A 48 2.43 -2.05 -4.57
N ASP A 49 3.46 -2.44 -5.32
CA ASP A 49 3.60 -3.77 -5.93
C ASP A 49 2.40 -4.20 -6.79
N TYR A 50 1.84 -3.24 -7.53
CA TYR A 50 0.72 -3.48 -8.46
C TYR A 50 1.16 -3.27 -9.90
N SER A 51 0.55 -4.00 -10.82
CA SER A 51 0.72 -3.73 -12.24
C SER A 51 0.20 -2.33 -12.60
N GLU A 52 0.87 -1.65 -13.53
CA GLU A 52 0.43 -0.33 -14.04
C GLU A 52 -1.02 -0.33 -14.53
N ARG A 53 -1.47 -1.46 -15.11
CA ARG A 53 -2.87 -1.67 -15.53
C ARG A 53 -3.84 -1.60 -14.35
N TRP A 54 -3.48 -2.18 -13.20
CA TRP A 54 -4.33 -2.19 -12.01
C TRP A 54 -4.39 -0.80 -11.38
N ILE A 55 -3.26 -0.10 -11.30
CA ILE A 55 -3.17 1.31 -10.88
C ILE A 55 -4.06 2.20 -11.76
N ARG A 56 -4.04 2.03 -13.09
CA ARG A 56 -4.95 2.75 -14.00
C ARG A 56 -6.42 2.47 -13.72
N ASN A 57 -6.79 1.21 -13.54
CA ASN A 57 -8.17 0.84 -13.21
C ASN A 57 -8.60 1.45 -11.87
N MET A 58 -7.71 1.52 -10.88
CA MET A 58 -7.98 2.16 -9.59
C MET A 58 -8.26 3.67 -9.74
N ILE A 59 -7.45 4.37 -10.56
CA ILE A 59 -7.64 5.80 -10.83
C ILE A 59 -8.96 6.06 -11.55
N VAL A 60 -9.34 5.21 -12.51
CA VAL A 60 -10.62 5.33 -13.23
C VAL A 60 -11.80 5.09 -12.29
N GLN A 61 -11.76 4.03 -11.48
CA GLN A 61 -12.82 3.71 -10.52
C GLN A 61 -12.94 4.71 -9.37
N GLY A 62 -11.84 5.37 -8.97
CA GLY A 62 -11.86 6.39 -7.92
C GLY A 62 -12.42 7.75 -8.36
N ARG A 63 -12.78 7.89 -9.64
CA ARG A 63 -13.36 9.11 -10.23
C ARG A 63 -14.87 8.99 -10.50
N GLU A 64 -15.46 7.81 -10.29
CA GLU A 64 -16.92 7.56 -10.32
C GLU A 64 -17.52 7.79 -8.93
#